data_AF-A0A8B6LNY7-F1
#
_entry.id   AF-A0A8B6LNY7-F1
#
_cell.length_a   1.000
_cell.length_b   1.000
_cell.length_c   1.000
_cell.angle_alpha   90.00
_cell.angle_beta   90.00
_cell.angle_gamma   90.00
#
_symmetry.space_group_name_H-M   'P 1'
#
loop_
_entity.id
_entity.type
_entity.pdbx_description
1 polymer ?
#
loop_
_entity_poly.entity_id
_entity_poly.type
_entity_poly.pdbx_seq_one_letter_code
_entity_poly.pdbx_strand_id
1 'polypeptide(L)'
;MTTMQLPKQGVPWAELEPQLKAAGEKDVAWRDGRAPAFVHYAGDDVLEVAKKACLMYFSENGLGLRAFHGLAKFESEVVAMGLGLLHGSEAARGAMTTGGTESIFLAVKAARDAARERGAGKSTPRIVLPYSAHPAFDFSVPGVRSISADLHKYGYAAKGASTTGRAAST
;
A
#
# COMPACT_ATOMS: atom_id res chain seq x y z
N MET A 1 -28.24 12.30 11.33
CA MET A 1 -27.44 11.06 11.44
C MET A 1 -28.19 10.14 12.39
N THR A 2 -28.63 8.98 11.93
CA THR A 2 -29.25 7.99 12.82
C THR A 2 -28.13 7.40 13.67
N THR A 3 -28.16 7.65 14.98
CA THR A 3 -27.18 7.10 15.92
C THR A 3 -27.44 5.61 16.06
N MET A 4 -26.75 4.79 15.26
CA MET A 4 -26.75 3.35 15.47
C MET A 4 -25.96 3.03 16.74
N GLN A 5 -26.57 2.22 17.61
CA GLN A 5 -25.94 1.67 18.82
C GLN A 5 -25.67 0.19 18.60
N LEU A 6 -24.66 -0.35 19.30
CA LEU A 6 -24.41 -1.78 19.29
C LEU A 6 -25.67 -2.52 19.80
N PRO A 7 -26.16 -3.56 19.10
CA PRO A 7 -27.29 -4.35 19.58
C PRO A 7 -27.02 -4.92 20.97
N LYS A 8 -28.03 -4.91 21.85
CA LYS A 8 -27.92 -5.50 23.19
C LYS A 8 -27.79 -7.04 23.15
N GLN A 9 -28.14 -7.66 22.02
CA GLN A 9 -28.11 -9.10 21.78
C GLN A 9 -27.52 -9.35 20.39
N GLY A 10 -26.75 -10.42 20.24
CA GLY A 10 -26.16 -10.81 18.96
C GLY A 10 -27.23 -11.25 17.95
N VAL A 11 -27.03 -10.89 16.68
CA VAL A 11 -27.90 -11.37 15.59
C VAL A 11 -27.44 -12.78 15.18
N PRO A 12 -28.33 -13.78 15.16
CA PRO A 12 -27.98 -15.13 14.71
C PRO A 12 -27.49 -15.14 13.25
N TRP A 13 -26.57 -16.05 12.93
CA TRP A 13 -26.01 -16.14 11.56
C TRP A 13 -27.09 -16.32 10.48
N ALA A 14 -28.11 -17.12 10.75
CA ALA A 14 -29.22 -17.36 9.82
C ALA A 14 -30.00 -16.08 9.46
N GLU A 15 -30.01 -15.09 10.36
CA GLU A 15 -30.61 -13.77 10.12
C GLU A 15 -29.60 -12.77 9.54
N LEU A 16 -28.32 -12.88 9.91
CA LEU A 16 -27.25 -11.97 9.50
C LEU A 16 -26.76 -12.22 8.06
N GLU A 17 -26.61 -13.48 7.66
CA GLU A 17 -26.14 -13.86 6.32
C GLU A 17 -26.95 -13.22 5.18
N PRO A 18 -28.30 -13.28 5.16
CA PRO A 18 -29.08 -12.64 4.10
C PRO A 18 -28.94 -11.12 4.12
N GLN A 19 -28.76 -10.49 5.28
CA GLN A 19 -28.52 -9.05 5.38
C GLN A 19 -27.18 -8.65 4.77
N LEU A 20 -26.12 -9.42 5.04
CA LEU A 20 -24.80 -9.20 4.44
C LEU A 20 -24.82 -9.38 2.93
N LYS A 21 -25.56 -10.37 2.42
CA LYS A 21 -25.76 -10.56 0.97
C LYS A 21 -26.52 -9.39 0.35
N ALA A 22 -27.64 -8.99 0.96
CA ALA A 22 -28.46 -7.88 0.49
C ALA A 22 -27.68 -6.55 0.47
N ALA A 23 -26.79 -6.33 1.43
CA ALA A 23 -25.95 -5.13 1.49
C ALA A 23 -25.06 -4.96 0.25
N GLY A 24 -24.57 -6.07 -0.33
CA GLY A 24 -23.71 -6.07 -1.51
C GLY A 24 -24.46 -6.07 -2.86
N GLU A 25 -25.79 -6.18 -2.89
CA GLU A 25 -26.55 -6.30 -4.15
C GLU A 25 -26.42 -5.08 -5.07
N LYS A 26 -26.10 -3.91 -4.51
CA LYS A 26 -25.92 -2.66 -5.25
C LYS A 26 -24.45 -2.36 -5.56
N ASP A 27 -23.53 -3.22 -5.14
CA ASP A 27 -22.12 -3.07 -5.44
C ASP A 27 -21.86 -3.30 -6.93
N VAL A 28 -20.72 -2.79 -7.41
CA VAL A 28 -20.33 -2.95 -8.81
C VAL A 28 -20.19 -4.45 -9.15
N ALA A 29 -20.79 -4.86 -10.27
CA ALA A 29 -20.69 -6.21 -10.81
C ALA A 29 -19.30 -6.45 -11.43
N TRP A 30 -18.29 -6.53 -10.57
CA TRP A 30 -16.88 -6.66 -10.99
C TRP A 30 -16.57 -8.02 -11.64
N ARG A 31 -17.34 -9.06 -11.29
CA ARG A 31 -17.21 -10.41 -11.90
C ARG A 31 -17.61 -10.43 -13.37
N ASP A 32 -18.51 -9.54 -13.78
CA ASP A 32 -18.97 -9.43 -15.17
C ASP A 32 -18.08 -8.50 -16.01
N GLY A 33 -16.86 -8.20 -15.55
CA GLY A 33 -15.84 -7.44 -16.28
C GLY A 33 -16.06 -5.92 -16.31
N ARG A 34 -16.96 -5.36 -15.49
CA ARG A 34 -17.34 -3.94 -15.54
C ARG A 34 -16.58 -3.01 -14.57
N ALA A 35 -15.48 -3.44 -13.97
CA ALA A 35 -14.76 -2.66 -12.95
C ALA A 35 -13.21 -2.77 -13.01
N PRO A 36 -12.55 -2.09 -13.97
CA PRO A 36 -11.12 -2.28 -14.22
C PRO A 36 -10.16 -1.72 -13.14
N ALA A 37 -10.64 -0.90 -12.18
CA ALA A 37 -9.78 -0.16 -11.25
C ALA A 37 -9.81 -0.63 -9.79
N PHE A 38 -10.74 -1.53 -9.42
CA PHE A 38 -11.01 -1.83 -8.00
C PHE A 38 -10.74 -3.28 -7.60
N VAL A 39 -10.88 -4.23 -8.53
CA VAL A 39 -10.69 -5.66 -8.26
C VAL A 39 -9.74 -6.25 -9.29
N HIS A 40 -8.56 -6.66 -8.85
CA HIS A 40 -7.63 -7.42 -9.66
C HIS A 40 -7.98 -8.91 -9.57
N TYR A 41 -8.85 -9.36 -10.49
CA TYR A 41 -9.34 -10.73 -10.52
C TYR A 41 -8.44 -11.62 -11.40
N ALA A 42 -7.93 -12.69 -10.81
CA ALA A 42 -6.98 -13.62 -11.45
C ALA A 42 -7.61 -14.98 -11.80
N GLY A 43 -8.94 -15.13 -11.72
CA GLY A 43 -9.65 -16.39 -11.89
C GLY A 43 -10.21 -16.95 -10.59
N ASP A 44 -11.27 -17.77 -10.69
CA ASP A 44 -11.97 -18.34 -9.53
C ASP A 44 -11.09 -19.36 -8.82
N ASP A 45 -10.28 -20.11 -9.55
CA ASP A 45 -9.29 -21.04 -9.01
C ASP A 45 -8.29 -20.34 -8.08
N VAL A 46 -7.73 -19.20 -8.51
CA VAL A 46 -6.82 -18.39 -7.71
C VAL A 46 -7.54 -17.76 -6.51
N LEU A 47 -8.75 -17.22 -6.73
CA LEU A 47 -9.54 -16.61 -5.68
C LEU A 47 -9.93 -17.61 -4.58
N GLU A 48 -10.27 -18.85 -4.94
CA GLU A 48 -10.59 -19.91 -3.99
C GLU A 48 -9.40 -20.31 -3.13
N VAL A 49 -8.19 -20.37 -3.70
CA VAL A 49 -6.96 -20.57 -2.92
C VAL A 49 -6.73 -19.43 -1.95
N ALA A 50 -6.87 -18.17 -2.39
CA ALA A 50 -6.69 -17.00 -1.55
C ALA A 50 -7.67 -16.96 -0.36
N LYS A 51 -8.96 -17.27 -0.59
CA LYS A 51 -9.97 -17.38 0.46
C LYS A 51 -9.63 -18.45 1.49
N LYS A 52 -9.25 -19.65 1.02
CA LYS A 52 -8.88 -20.77 1.91
C LYS A 52 -7.66 -20.44 2.76
N ALA A 53 -6.62 -19.89 2.16
CA ALA A 53 -5.43 -19.44 2.90
C ALA A 53 -5.78 -18.36 3.93
N CYS A 54 -6.56 -17.35 3.54
CA CYS A 54 -7.01 -16.30 4.46
C CYS A 54 -7.75 -16.89 5.67
N LEU A 55 -8.66 -17.86 5.46
CA LEU A 55 -9.38 -18.51 6.56
C LEU A 55 -8.49 -19.38 7.45
N MET A 56 -7.47 -20.04 6.90
CA MET A 56 -6.50 -20.80 7.70
C MET A 56 -5.69 -19.91 8.65
N TYR A 57 -5.33 -18.70 8.20
CA TYR A 57 -4.45 -17.76 8.92
C TYR A 57 -5.20 -16.57 9.54
N PHE A 58 -6.53 -16.59 9.53
CA PHE A 58 -7.39 -15.43 9.83
C PHE A 58 -7.14 -14.80 11.22
N SER A 59 -6.70 -15.62 12.19
CA SER A 59 -6.44 -15.18 13.57
C SER A 59 -4.96 -15.01 13.89
N GLU A 60 -4.05 -15.28 12.95
CA GLU A 60 -2.62 -15.07 13.17
C GLU A 60 -2.25 -13.58 13.10
N ASN A 61 -1.16 -13.21 13.77
CA ASN A 61 -0.77 -11.80 13.93
C ASN A 61 0.73 -11.60 13.63
N GLY A 62 1.02 -10.73 12.66
CA GLY A 62 2.38 -10.37 12.24
C GLY A 62 3.24 -9.67 13.32
N LEU A 63 2.67 -9.23 14.45
CA LEU A 63 3.46 -8.79 15.60
C LEU A 63 4.16 -9.96 16.33
N GLY A 64 3.60 -11.16 16.19
CA GLY A 64 4.02 -12.36 16.89
C GLY A 64 4.80 -13.34 16.02
N LEU A 65 5.67 -12.90 15.10
CA LEU A 65 6.40 -13.80 14.17
C LEU A 65 7.24 -14.89 14.87
N ARG A 66 7.61 -14.67 16.14
CA ARG A 66 8.27 -15.69 16.99
C ARG A 66 7.31 -16.77 17.51
N ALA A 67 6.01 -16.52 17.47
CA ALA A 67 4.95 -17.48 17.81
C ALA A 67 4.32 -18.09 16.54
N PHE A 68 4.29 -17.34 15.43
CA PHE A 68 3.70 -17.74 14.16
C PHE A 68 4.79 -17.95 13.08
N HIS A 69 5.55 -19.04 13.21
CA HIS A 69 6.67 -19.34 12.29
C HIS A 69 6.20 -19.57 10.84
N GLY A 70 4.98 -20.08 10.65
CA GLY A 70 4.39 -20.24 9.32
C GLY A 70 4.21 -18.90 8.62
N LEU A 71 3.59 -17.93 9.29
CA LEU A 71 3.44 -16.57 8.78
C LEU A 71 4.81 -15.93 8.45
N ALA A 72 5.78 -16.03 9.37
CA ALA A 72 7.13 -15.50 9.14
C ALA A 72 7.80 -16.10 7.90
N LYS A 73 7.63 -17.41 7.69
CA LYS A 73 8.12 -18.11 6.49
C LYS A 73 7.46 -17.54 5.23
N PHE A 74 6.13 -17.44 5.19
CA PHE A 74 5.42 -16.97 4.00
C PHE A 74 5.74 -15.52 3.65
N GLU A 75 5.84 -14.63 4.63
CA GLU A 75 6.27 -13.25 4.39
C GLU A 75 7.66 -13.21 3.75
N SER A 76 8.61 -14.01 4.27
CA SER A 76 9.97 -14.10 3.73
C SER A 76 10.00 -14.65 2.29
N GLU A 77 9.22 -15.70 2.02
CA GLU A 77 9.14 -16.31 0.68
C GLU A 77 8.51 -15.37 -0.35
N VAL A 78 7.46 -14.63 0.01
CA VAL A 78 6.83 -13.64 -0.88
C VAL A 78 7.80 -12.50 -1.20
N VAL A 79 8.53 -12.00 -0.19
CA VAL A 79 9.57 -10.99 -0.40
C VAL A 79 10.67 -11.53 -1.33
N ALA A 80 11.14 -12.75 -1.10
CA ALA A 80 12.16 -13.37 -1.93
C ALA A 80 11.73 -13.54 -3.39
N MET A 81 10.49 -13.99 -3.63
CA MET A 81 9.92 -14.09 -4.98
C MET A 81 9.86 -12.70 -5.66
N GLY A 82 9.40 -11.67 -4.94
CA GLY A 82 9.35 -10.31 -5.46
C GLY A 82 10.73 -9.75 -5.82
N LEU A 83 11.73 -9.99 -4.97
CA LEU A 83 13.13 -9.62 -5.26
C LEU A 83 13.67 -10.37 -6.49
N GLY A 84 13.38 -11.67 -6.62
CA GLY A 84 13.76 -12.46 -7.78
C GLY A 84 13.15 -11.93 -9.09
N LEU A 85 11.85 -11.62 -9.08
CA LEU A 85 11.13 -11.06 -10.22
C LEU A 85 11.68 -9.68 -10.65
N LEU A 86 12.19 -8.89 -9.71
CA LEU A 86 12.75 -7.56 -9.95
C LEU A 86 14.28 -7.55 -10.10
N HIS A 87 14.90 -8.73 -10.24
CA HIS A 87 16.35 -8.91 -10.37
C HIS A 87 17.15 -8.25 -9.24
N GLY A 88 16.67 -8.37 -8.01
CA GLY A 88 17.38 -7.93 -6.81
C GLY A 88 18.74 -8.64 -6.66
N SER A 89 19.74 -7.92 -6.17
CA SER A 89 21.05 -8.51 -5.85
C SER A 89 20.99 -9.37 -4.59
N GLU A 90 22.05 -10.14 -4.32
CA GLU A 90 22.21 -10.92 -3.08
C GLU A 90 22.13 -10.05 -1.80
N ALA A 91 22.45 -8.77 -1.91
CA ALA A 91 22.34 -7.80 -0.82
C ALA A 91 20.94 -7.19 -0.68
N ALA A 92 20.04 -7.40 -1.64
CA ALA A 92 18.70 -6.83 -1.62
C ALA A 92 17.86 -7.41 -0.48
N ARG A 93 17.10 -6.55 0.18
CA ARG A 93 16.19 -6.91 1.27
C ARG A 93 14.84 -6.24 1.03
N GLY A 94 13.79 -6.76 1.63
CA GLY A 94 12.44 -6.23 1.52
C GLY A 94 11.60 -6.54 2.75
N ALA A 95 10.39 -6.00 2.77
CA ALA A 95 9.40 -6.22 3.80
C ALA A 95 8.00 -6.24 3.19
N MET A 96 7.09 -6.99 3.81
CA MET A 96 5.67 -6.91 3.51
C MET A 96 5.09 -5.60 4.06
N THR A 97 4.08 -5.06 3.38
CA THR A 97 3.35 -3.86 3.80
C THR A 97 1.85 -4.05 3.52
N THR A 98 1.01 -3.20 4.09
CA THR A 98 -0.44 -3.20 3.90
C THR A 98 -0.87 -2.74 2.51
N GLY A 99 0.01 -2.08 1.74
CA GLY A 99 -0.28 -1.65 0.37
C GLY A 99 0.75 -0.67 -0.19
N GLY A 100 0.50 -0.21 -1.42
CA GLY A 100 1.44 0.65 -2.16
C GLY A 100 1.75 1.99 -1.48
N THR A 101 0.77 2.61 -0.81
CA THR A 101 0.97 3.87 -0.07
C THR A 101 1.97 3.70 1.08
N GLU A 102 1.83 2.64 1.88
CA GLU A 102 2.78 2.34 2.97
C GLU A 102 4.17 2.01 2.42
N SER A 103 4.24 1.23 1.33
CA SER A 103 5.50 0.93 0.64
C SER A 103 6.26 2.20 0.22
N ILE A 104 5.57 3.17 -0.39
CA ILE A 104 6.15 4.46 -0.79
C ILE A 104 6.61 5.25 0.43
N PHE A 105 5.78 5.34 1.48
CA PHE A 105 6.11 6.06 2.70
C PHE A 105 7.38 5.50 3.37
N LEU A 106 7.48 4.18 3.51
CA LEU A 106 8.64 3.52 4.11
C LEU A 106 9.90 3.69 3.26
N ALA A 107 9.79 3.62 1.93
CA ALA A 107 10.92 3.88 1.03
C ALA A 107 11.44 5.32 1.16
N VAL A 108 10.54 6.31 1.20
CA VAL A 108 10.89 7.72 1.39
C VAL A 108 11.54 7.95 2.76
N LYS A 109 10.97 7.37 3.82
CA LYS A 109 11.55 7.43 5.18
C LYS A 109 12.96 6.82 5.20
N ALA A 110 13.15 5.64 4.64
CA ALA A 110 14.45 4.97 4.61
C ALA A 110 15.50 5.81 3.84
N ALA A 111 15.13 6.35 2.68
CA ALA A 111 16.01 7.23 1.91
C ALA A 111 16.39 8.51 2.68
N ARG A 112 15.42 9.14 3.37
CA ARG A 112 15.63 10.31 4.22
C ARG A 112 16.62 10.00 5.35
N ASP A 113 16.42 8.88 6.05
CA ASP A 113 17.24 8.49 7.19
C ASP A 113 18.67 8.15 6.74
N ALA A 114 18.83 7.39 5.64
CA ALA A 114 20.12 7.12 5.02
C ALA A 114 20.85 8.39 4.54
N ALA A 115 20.13 9.38 3.98
CA ALA A 115 20.73 10.64 3.58
C ALA A 115 21.28 11.44 4.78
N ARG A 116 20.57 11.41 5.92
CA ARG A 116 21.03 12.03 7.16
C ARG A 116 22.30 11.36 7.70
N GLU A 117 22.33 10.04 7.71
CA GLU A 117 23.50 9.25 8.13
C GLU A 117 24.73 9.52 7.26
N ARG A 118 24.54 9.72 5.95
CA ARG A 118 25.62 10.05 4.99
C ARG A 118 26.12 11.49 5.05
N GLY A 119 25.72 12.26 6.06
CA GLY A 119 26.26 13.60 6.28
C GLY A 119 25.53 14.72 5.53
N ALA A 120 24.28 14.52 5.10
CA ALA A 120 23.44 15.64 4.61
C ALA A 120 23.23 16.75 5.66
N GLY A 121 23.66 16.56 6.92
CA GLY A 121 23.71 17.59 7.96
C GLY A 121 22.33 18.15 8.30
N LYS A 122 22.25 19.46 8.63
CA LYS A 122 21.00 20.20 8.85
C LYS A 122 20.25 20.52 7.54
N SER A 123 20.78 20.14 6.38
CA SER A 123 20.12 20.42 5.11
C SER A 123 18.85 19.57 4.99
N THR A 124 17.77 20.19 4.55
CA THR A 124 16.46 19.52 4.44
C THR A 124 16.50 18.54 3.25
N PRO A 125 16.24 17.23 3.46
CA PRO A 125 16.16 16.26 2.38
C PRO A 125 15.13 16.66 1.32
N ARG A 126 15.49 16.49 0.04
CA ARG A 126 14.65 16.82 -1.11
C ARG A 126 14.45 15.59 -1.97
N ILE A 127 13.23 15.40 -2.48
CA ILE A 127 12.89 14.32 -3.40
C ILE A 127 12.54 14.94 -4.74
N VAL A 128 13.14 14.43 -5.81
CA VAL A 128 12.83 14.81 -7.19
C VAL A 128 11.94 13.71 -7.75
N LEU A 129 10.77 14.08 -8.27
CA LEU A 129 9.76 13.15 -8.74
C LEU A 129 9.20 13.62 -10.10
N PRO A 130 8.60 12.73 -10.90
CA PRO A 130 7.79 13.15 -12.02
C PRO A 130 6.44 13.72 -11.55
N TYR A 131 5.81 14.60 -12.35
CA TYR A 131 4.49 15.16 -12.01
C TYR A 131 3.41 14.09 -11.82
N SER A 132 3.44 13.00 -12.61
CA SER A 132 2.50 11.89 -12.47
C SER A 132 2.88 10.90 -11.36
N ALA A 133 3.81 11.25 -10.47
CA ALA A 133 4.10 10.41 -9.32
C ALA A 133 2.82 10.18 -8.50
N HIS A 134 2.70 8.98 -7.93
CA HIS A 134 1.54 8.62 -7.12
C HIS A 134 1.34 9.63 -5.97
N PRO A 135 0.11 10.03 -5.62
CA PRO A 135 -0.14 11.01 -4.55
C PRO A 135 0.42 10.62 -3.17
N ALA A 136 0.75 9.35 -2.95
CA ALA A 136 1.45 8.88 -1.74
C ALA A 136 2.86 9.47 -1.57
N PHE A 137 3.44 10.03 -2.64
CA PHE A 137 4.62 10.89 -2.51
C PHE A 137 4.20 12.30 -2.07
N ASP A 138 3.94 12.45 -0.78
CA ASP A 138 3.50 13.72 -0.18
C ASP A 138 4.47 14.22 0.91
N PHE A 139 4.04 15.21 1.69
CA PHE A 139 4.81 15.79 2.79
C PHE A 139 4.54 15.10 4.14
N SER A 140 3.87 13.94 4.17
CA SER A 140 3.55 13.21 5.41
C SER A 140 4.80 12.71 6.14
N VAL A 141 5.92 12.53 5.43
CA VAL A 141 7.21 12.15 6.02
C VAL A 141 7.89 13.39 6.62
N PRO A 142 8.07 13.48 7.96
CA PRO A 142 8.64 14.66 8.58
C PRO A 142 10.05 14.98 8.06
N GLY A 143 10.26 16.23 7.65
CA GLY A 143 11.52 16.69 7.09
C GLY A 143 11.62 16.62 5.56
N VAL A 144 10.63 16.07 4.86
CA VAL A 144 10.43 16.32 3.42
C VAL A 144 9.70 17.66 3.30
N ARG A 145 10.33 18.66 2.69
CA ARG A 145 9.74 20.02 2.59
C ARG A 145 9.59 20.54 1.16
N SER A 146 10.07 19.80 0.17
CA SER A 146 9.90 20.15 -1.23
C SER A 146 9.85 18.93 -2.13
N ILE A 147 8.96 18.96 -3.12
CA ILE A 147 8.84 17.98 -4.21
C ILE A 147 9.03 18.74 -5.51
N SER A 148 9.98 18.32 -6.34
CA SER A 148 10.13 18.84 -7.72
C SER A 148 9.41 17.91 -8.68
N ALA A 149 8.71 18.46 -9.67
CA ALA A 149 7.94 17.76 -10.69
C ALA A 149 8.39 18.15 -12.12
N ASP A 150 8.80 17.18 -12.92
CA ASP A 150 9.26 17.40 -14.30
C ASP A 150 8.10 17.45 -15.31
N LEU A 151 7.59 18.66 -15.57
CA LEU A 151 6.49 18.88 -16.52
C LEU A 151 6.86 18.57 -17.97
N HIS A 152 8.14 18.69 -18.32
CA HIS A 152 8.63 18.42 -19.68
C HIS A 152 8.50 16.95 -20.09
N LYS A 153 8.34 16.03 -19.13
CA LYS A 153 8.06 14.61 -19.41
C LYS A 153 6.65 14.37 -19.97
N TYR A 154 5.79 15.39 -19.89
CA TYR A 154 4.39 15.35 -20.33
C TYR A 154 4.09 16.35 -21.44
N GLY A 155 5.11 16.98 -22.04
CA GLY A 155 4.92 17.96 -23.11
C GLY A 155 4.36 19.32 -22.65
N TYR A 156 4.21 19.54 -21.34
CA TYR A 156 3.69 20.80 -20.80
C TYR A 156 4.74 21.92 -20.69
N ALA A 157 6.03 21.61 -20.89
CA ALA A 157 7.11 22.59 -20.86
C ALA A 157 8.32 22.14 -21.70
N ALA A 158 9.21 23.06 -22.06
CA ALA A 158 10.46 22.76 -22.75
C ALA A 158 11.35 21.81 -21.91
N LYS A 159 12.15 20.97 -22.57
CA LYS A 159 13.14 20.11 -21.90
C LYS A 159 14.01 20.94 -20.95
N GLY A 160 14.09 20.50 -19.69
CA GLY A 160 14.82 21.21 -18.63
C GLY A 160 13.95 22.08 -17.71
N ALA A 161 12.63 22.18 -17.96
CA ALA A 161 11.70 22.86 -17.06
C ALA A 161 11.06 21.89 -16.05
N SER A 162 11.04 22.31 -14.78
CA SER A 162 10.45 21.60 -13.63
C SER A 162 9.76 22.60 -12.70
N THR A 163 8.72 22.19 -11.99
CA THR A 163 8.07 22.99 -10.94
C THR A 163 8.44 22.43 -9.57
N THR A 164 8.69 23.30 -8.59
CA THR A 164 8.95 22.89 -7.20
C THR A 164 7.75 23.25 -6.33
N GLY A 165 7.08 22.24 -5.79
CA GLY A 165 6.14 22.40 -4.69
C GLY A 165 6.88 22.42 -3.36
N ARG A 166 6.56 23.36 -2.47
CA ARG A 166 7.02 23.36 -1.08
C ARG A 166 5.86 23.06 -0.15
N ALA A 167 6.12 22.33 0.93
CA ALA A 167 5.18 22.21 2.03
C ALA A 167 4.88 23.62 2.56
N ALA A 168 3.60 23.94 2.79
CA ALA A 168 3.24 25.18 3.48
C ALA A 168 3.90 25.17 4.87
N SER A 169 4.55 26.27 5.24
CA SER A 169 5.05 26.45 6.60
C SER A 169 3.85 26.59 7.54
N THR A 170 3.56 25.53 8.30
CA THR A 170 2.77 25.61 9.52
C THR A 170 3.59 26.21 10.64
#